data_AF-A0A2S5R8K8-F1
#
_entry.id   AF-A0A2S5R8K8-F1
#
_cell.length_a   1.000
_cell.length_b   1.000
_cell.length_c   1.000
_cell.angle_alpha   90.00
_cell.angle_beta   90.00
_cell.angle_gamma   90.00
#
_symmetry.space_group_name_H-M   'P 1'
#
loop_
_entity.id
_entity.type
_entity.pdbx_description
1 polymer ?
#
loop_
_entity_poly.entity_id
_entity_poly.type
_entity_poly.pdbx_seq_one_letter_code
_entity_poly.pdbx_strand_id
1 'polypeptide(L)' 'MYRVLYSYKTKKLMKSLEFRLILLPSYSPDLNPIKKFWATMKQWINRHITQCTELYKELLQFFHI' A
#
# COMPACT_ATOMS: atom_id res chain seq x y z
N MET A 1 -6.17 -10.65 1.63
CA MET A 1 -4.91 -9.96 1.28
C MET A 1 -3.66 -10.82 1.47
N TYR A 2 -3.52 -11.64 2.52
CA TYR A 2 -2.30 -12.46 2.74
C TYR A 2 -2.19 -13.76 1.90
N ARG A 3 -3.24 -14.15 1.15
CA ARG A 3 -3.29 -15.42 0.41
C ARG A 3 -2.13 -15.63 -0.57
N VAL A 4 -1.60 -14.55 -1.16
CA VAL A 4 -0.47 -14.63 -2.11
C VAL A 4 0.85 -14.92 -1.39
N LEU A 5 1.07 -14.32 -0.21
CA LEU A 5 2.30 -14.49 0.57
C LEU A 5 2.50 -15.92 1.07
N TYR A 6 1.40 -16.65 1.29
CA TYR A 6 1.45 -18.05 1.73
C TYR A 6 1.54 -19.07 0.58
N SER A 7 1.57 -18.63 -0.68
CA SER A 7 1.69 -19.52 -1.83
C SER A 7 3.05 -20.24 -1.86
N TYR A 8 3.08 -21.44 -2.45
CA TYR A 8 4.31 -22.25 -2.55
C TYR A 8 5.43 -21.49 -3.27
N LYS A 9 5.11 -20.79 -4.36
CA LYS A 9 6.08 -20.03 -5.15
C LYS A 9 6.73 -18.92 -4.32
N THR A 10 5.93 -18.13 -3.59
CA THR A 10 6.43 -17.05 -2.75
C THR A 10 7.27 -17.56 -1.59
N LYS A 11 6.86 -18.65 -0.93
CA LYS A 11 7.65 -19.28 0.13
C LYS A 11 8.99 -19.83 -0.37
N LYS A 12 9.02 -20.43 -1.57
CA LYS A 12 10.26 -20.93 -2.18
C LYS A 12 11.25 -19.80 -2.48
N LEU A 13 10.75 -18.69 -3.04
CA LEU A 13 11.56 -17.49 -3.32
C LEU A 13 12.08 -16.83 -2.04
N MET A 14 11.24 -16.72 -1.00
CA MET A 14 11.66 -16.18 0.30
C MET A 14 12.78 -17.00 0.94
N LYS A 15 12.71 -18.33 0.84
CA LYS A 15 13.76 -19.24 1.31
C LYS A 15 15.06 -19.08 0.51
N SER A 16 14.99 -18.93 -0.81
CA SER A 16 16.19 -18.77 -1.64
C SER A 16 16.89 -17.43 -1.45
N LEU A 17 16.19 -16.41 -0.96
CA LEU A 17 16.70 -15.05 -0.77
C LEU A 17 16.98 -14.72 0.71
N GLU A 18 16.94 -15.71 1.61
CA GLU A 18 17.17 -15.56 3.06
C GLU A 18 16.32 -14.46 3.75
N PHE A 19 15.13 -14.17 3.21
CA PHE A 19 14.25 -13.18 3.81
C PHE A 19 13.65 -13.68 5.13
N ARG A 20 13.70 -12.84 6.17
CA ARG A 20 12.95 -13.06 7.41
C ARG A 20 11.53 -12.54 7.27
N LEU A 21 10.56 -13.43 7.34
CA LEU A 21 9.15 -13.07 7.34
C LEU A 21 8.73 -12.61 8.74
N ILE A 22 8.31 -11.35 8.85
CA ILE A 22 7.63 -10.85 10.04
C ILE A 22 6.15 -11.20 9.91
N LEU A 23 5.66 -12.06 10.80
CA LEU A 23 4.26 -12.45 10.83
C LEU A 23 3.42 -11.33 11.43
N LEU A 24 2.45 -10.85 10.66
CA LEU A 24 1.44 -9.93 11.15
C LEU A 24 0.20 -10.73 11.59
N PRO A 25 -0.36 -10.47 12.79
CA PRO A 25 -1.59 -11.11 13.20
C PRO A 25 -2.75 -10.77 12.23
N SER A 26 -3.64 -11.74 12.08
CA SER A 26 -4.83 -11.62 11.24
C SER A 26 -5.67 -10.43 11.67
N TYR A 27 -6.23 -9.69 10.70
CA TYR A 27 -7.08 -8.52 10.95
C TYR A 27 -6.45 -7.45 11.85
N SER A 28 -5.12 -7.37 11.94
CA SER A 28 -4.40 -6.29 12.64
C SER A 28 -3.75 -5.31 11.67
N PRO A 29 -4.56 -4.57 10.89
CA PRO A 29 -4.05 -3.60 9.92
C PRO A 29 -3.18 -2.52 10.55
N ASP A 30 -3.47 -2.17 11.80
CA ASP A 30 -2.83 -1.06 12.52
C ASP A 30 -1.37 -1.36 12.86
N LEU A 31 -1.02 -2.65 12.92
CA LEU A 31 0.35 -3.12 13.13
C LEU A 31 1.18 -3.13 11.85
N ASN A 32 0.58 -2.88 10.68
CA ASN A 32 1.32 -2.83 9.42
C ASN A 32 1.81 -1.39 9.16
N PRO A 33 3.12 -1.10 9.21
CA PRO A 33 3.65 0.25 9.01
C PRO A 33 3.27 0.84 7.66
N ILE A 34 3.01 0.01 6.64
CA ILE A 34 2.58 0.49 5.33
C ILE A 34 1.27 1.29 5.42
N LYS A 35 0.38 0.97 6.36
CA LYS A 35 -0.87 1.71 6.54
C LYS A 35 -0.61 3.15 6.97
N LYS A 36 0.33 3.34 7.90
CA LYS A 36 0.77 4.66 8.35
C LYS A 36 1.40 5.44 7.19
N PHE A 37 2.26 4.78 6.41
CA PHE A 37 2.85 5.38 5.21
C PHE A 37 1.78 5.86 4.21
N TRP A 38 0.81 5.01 3.86
CA TRP A 38 -0.28 5.40 2.95
C TRP A 38 -1.15 6.52 3.53
N ALA A 39 -1.39 6.55 4.84
CA ALA A 39 -2.13 7.64 5.47
C ALA A 39 -1.40 8.98 5.33
N THR A 40 -0.10 9.01 5.64
CA THR A 40 0.74 10.20 5.49
C THR A 40 0.83 10.66 4.04
N MET A 41 1.04 9.74 3.11
CA MET A 41 1.13 10.07 1.68
C MET A 41 -0.19 10.62 1.13
N LYS A 42 -1.34 10.01 1.47
CA LYS A 42 -2.65 10.54 1.06
C LYS A 42 -2.88 11.95 1.61
N GLN A 43 -2.50 12.19 2.86
CA GLN A 43 -2.61 13.53 3.46
C GLN A 43 -1.74 14.54 2.74
N TRP A 44 -0.52 14.16 2.37
CA TRP A 44 0.38 15.02 1.59
C TRP A 44 -0.21 15.32 0.21
N ILE A 45 -0.64 14.28 -0.53
CA ILE A 45 -1.27 14.45 -1.84
C ILE A 45 -2.46 15.39 -1.74
N ASN A 46 -3.39 15.18 -0.81
CA ASN A 46 -4.57 16.05 -0.67
C ASN A 46 -4.22 17.52 -0.41
N ARG A 47 -3.10 17.81 0.25
CA ARG A 47 -2.64 19.19 0.50
C ARG A 47 -2.00 19.84 -0.71
N HIS A 48 -1.38 19.05 -1.58
CA HIS A 48 -0.58 19.54 -2.70
C HIS A 48 -1.23 19.31 -4.07
N ILE A 49 -2.29 18.52 -4.15
CA ILE A 49 -2.91 18.12 -5.42
C ILE A 49 -3.46 19.31 -6.21
N THR A 50 -3.92 20.36 -5.52
CA THR A 50 -4.38 21.61 -6.15
C THR A 50 -3.26 22.38 -6.86
N GLN A 51 -2.00 22.12 -6.50
CA GLN A 51 -0.81 22.68 -7.17
C GLN A 51 -0.49 21.91 -8.47
N CYS A 52 -1.02 20.70 -8.64
CA CYS A 52 -0.96 19.90 -9.86
C CYS A 52 -2.32 19.93 -10.57
N THR A 53 -2.63 21.05 -11.23
CA THR A 53 -3.93 21.30 -11.87
C THR A 53 -4.35 20.21 -12.85
N GLU A 54 -3.44 19.68 -13.65
CA GLU A 54 -3.76 18.66 -14.65
C GLU A 54 -4.09 17.32 -14.00
N LEU A 55 -3.27 16.87 -13.04
CA LEU A 55 -3.57 15.65 -12.29
C LEU A 55 -4.89 15.77 -11.50
N TYR A 56 -5.16 16.92 -10.90
CA TYR A 56 -6.38 17.15 -10.14
C TYR A 56 -7.63 17.08 -11.03
N LYS A 57 -7.60 17.70 -12.22
CA LYS A 57 -8.70 17.64 -13.19
C LYS A 57 -8.99 16.22 -13.68
N GLU A 58 -7.94 15.48 -14.05
CA GLU A 58 -8.08 14.09 -14.49
C GLU A 58 -8.66 13.20 -13.39
N LEU A 59 -8.25 13.41 -12.13
CA LEU A 59 -8.79 12.67 -10.99
C LEU A 59 -10.25 13.03 -10.71
N LEU A 60 -10.65 14.30 -10.82
CA LEU A 60 -12.06 14.71 -10.72
C LEU A 60 -12.92 14.00 -11.77
N GLN A 61 -12.49 14.02 -13.04
CA GLN A 61 -13.18 13.31 -14.11
C GLN A 61 -13.25 11.81 -13.84
N PHE A 62 -12.14 11.19 -13.44
CA PHE A 62 -12.08 9.76 -13.16
C PHE A 62 -13.05 9.34 -12.04
N PHE A 63 -13.12 10.13 -10.96
CA PHE A 63 -14.01 9.84 -9.84
C PHE A 63 -15.46 10.29 -10.05
N HIS A 64 -15.77 10.92 -11.19
CA HIS A 64 -17.07 11.55 -11.45
C HIS A 64 -17.47 12.54 -10.31
N ILE A 65 -16.49 13.28 -9.78
CA ILE A 65 -16.66 14.31 -8.75
C ILE A 65 -16.45 15.68 -9.39
#